data_AF-A0A950G4F0-F1
#
_entry.id   AF-A0A950G4F0-F1
#
_cell.length_a   1.000
_cell.length_b   1.000
_cell.length_c   1.000
_cell.angle_alpha   90.00
_cell.angle_beta   90.00
_cell.angle_gamma   90.00
#
_symmetry.space_group_name_H-M   'P 1'
#
loop_
_entity.id
_entity.type
_entity.pdbx_description
1 polymer ?
#
loop_
_entity_poly.entity_id
_entity_poly.type
_entity_poly.pdbx_seq_one_letter_code
_entity_poly.pdbx_strand_id
1 'polypeptide(L)' 'MRYSGAVLAAVAFAVPLAARAQPIEGLYIGAGVGLDLPQDTRVTPLYPNTSSHQRLVQNVGIAALGSVGYALGNG' A
#
# COMPACT_ATOMS: atom_id res chain seq x y z
N MET A 1 24.95 -14.85 10.05
CA MET A 1 23.70 -14.05 10.01
C MET A 1 23.45 -13.26 11.31
N ARG A 2 24.48 -12.81 12.05
CA ARG A 2 24.29 -12.13 13.35
C ARG A 2 24.31 -10.59 13.29
N TYR A 3 24.80 -10.02 12.18
CA TYR A 3 24.92 -8.57 11.99
C TYR A 3 23.73 -7.94 11.26
N SER A 4 22.89 -8.75 10.60
CA SER A 4 21.74 -8.28 9.82
C SER A 4 20.70 -7.55 10.68
N GLY A 5 20.44 -8.05 11.90
CA GLY A 5 19.50 -7.41 12.83
C GLY A 5 20.03 -6.10 13.41
N ALA A 6 21.33 -6.00 13.67
CA ALA A 6 21.96 -4.78 14.16
C ALA A 6 21.95 -3.66 13.10
N VAL A 7 22.18 -4.01 11.82
CA VAL A 7 22.07 -3.06 10.71
C VAL A 7 20.63 -2.59 10.54
N LEU A 8 19.64 -3.50 10.62
CA LEU A 8 18.22 -3.15 10.52
C LEU A 8 17.79 -2.21 11.67
N ALA A 9 18.21 -2.51 12.90
CA ALA A 9 17.92 -1.67 14.07
C ALA A 9 18.59 -0.29 13.97
N ALA A 10 19.84 -0.22 13.49
CA ALA A 10 20.53 1.04 13.27
C ALA A 10 19.84 1.90 12.21
N VAL A 11 19.36 1.28 11.12
CA VAL A 11 18.55 1.96 10.10
C VAL A 11 17.23 2.46 10.69
N ALA A 12 16.51 1.63 11.44
CA ALA A 12 15.26 2.03 12.09
C ALA A 12 15.44 3.22 13.06
N PHE A 13 16.58 3.29 13.77
CA PHE A 13 16.92 4.42 14.65
C PHE A 13 17.36 5.68 13.90
N ALA A 14 17.98 5.54 12.73
CA ALA A 14 18.47 6.68 11.95
C ALA A 14 17.41 7.31 11.04
N VAL A 15 16.36 6.56 10.67
CA VAL A 15 15.26 7.03 9.81
C VAL A 15 14.54 8.28 10.34
N PRO A 16 14.20 8.39 11.64
CA PRO A 16 13.51 9.58 12.17
C PRO A 16 14.32 10.87 12.04
N LEU A 17 15.65 10.80 12.08
CA LEU A 17 16.55 11.96 12.00
C LEU A 17 16.62 12.55 10.57
N ALA A 18 16.36 11.72 9.56
CA ALA A 18 16.39 12.11 8.14
C ALA A 18 15.02 12.59 7.63
N ALA A 19 13.94 12.32 8.36
CA ALA A 19 12.59 12.78 8.05
C ALA A 19 12.42 14.29 8.34
N ARG A 20 13.19 15.13 7.66
CA ARG A 20 13.01 16.59 7.60
C ARG A 20 11.81 16.93 6.70
N ALA A 21 10.66 16.31 6.94
CA ALA A 21 9.43 16.78 6.33
C ALA A 21 9.15 18.21 6.84
N GLN A 22 8.61 19.09 5.98
CA GLN A 22 8.07 20.36 6.45
C GLN A 22 7.15 20.04 7.64
N PRO A 23 7.35 20.64 8.82
CA PRO A 23 6.53 20.30 9.98
C PRO A 23 5.08 20.67 9.68
N ILE A 24 4.29 19.64 9.37
CA ILE A 24 2.83 19.73 9.35
C ILE A 24 2.41 19.37 10.76
N GLU A 25 1.93 20.36 11.51
CA GLU A 25 1.41 20.18 12.86
C GLU A 25 -0.08 20.50 12.84
N GLY A 26 -0.90 19.59 13.39
CA GLY A 26 -2.33 19.80 13.51
C GLY A 26 -3.19 18.90 12.62
N LEU A 27 -4.48 19.27 12.53
CA LEU A 27 -5.48 18.54 11.76
C LEU A 27 -5.18 18.64 10.26
N TYR A 28 -5.17 17.50 9.58
CA TYR A 28 -5.06 17.43 8.14
C TYR A 28 -6.23 16.64 7.54
N ILE A 29 -6.57 17.01 6.31
CA ILE A 29 -7.50 16.28 5.46
C ILE A 29 -6.75 15.84 4.21
N GLY A 30 -7.01 14.63 3.76
CA GLY A 30 -6.43 14.04 2.55
C GLY A 30 -7.53 13.54 1.65
N ALA A 31 -7.30 13.61 0.35
CA ALA A 31 -8.18 13.06 -0.67
C ALA A 31 -7.33 12.36 -1.73
N GLY A 32 -7.79 11.21 -2.19
CA GLY A 32 -7.13 10.42 -3.23
C GLY A 32 -8.16 9.84 -4.19
N VAL A 33 -7.76 9.68 -5.45
CA VAL A 33 -8.52 8.97 -6.47
C VAL A 33 -7.60 7.99 -7.16
N GLY A 34 -8.13 6.83 -7.55
CA GLY A 34 -7.33 5.78 -8.16
C GLY A 34 -8.18 4.75 -8.86
N LEU A 35 -7.50 3.75 -9.41
CA LEU A 35 -8.14 2.58 -10.00
C LEU A 35 -8.22 1.48 -8.94
N ASP A 36 -9.36 0.79 -8.89
CA ASP A 36 -9.51 -0.45 -8.15
C ASP A 36 -9.17 -1.62 -9.08
N LEU A 37 -8.05 -2.28 -8.78
CA LEU A 37 -7.51 -3.40 -9.55
C LEU A 37 -7.50 -4.64 -8.66
N PRO A 38 -8.55 -5.48 -8.71
CA PRO A 38 -8.60 -6.69 -7.91
C PRO A 38 -7.43 -7.62 -8.29
N GLN A 39 -6.59 -7.95 -7.32
CA GLN A 39 -5.45 -8.86 -7.50
C GLN A 39 -5.84 -10.33 -7.33
N ASP A 40 -7.01 -10.62 -6.76
CA ASP A 40 -7.55 -11.98 -6.69
C ASP A 40 -8.18 -12.36 -8.04
N THR A 41 -7.35 -12.92 -8.89
CA THR A 41 -7.78 -13.49 -10.17
C THR A 41 -8.45 -14.84 -9.92
N ARG A 42 -9.78 -14.84 -9.73
CA ARG A 42 -10.55 -16.08 -9.69
C ARG A 42 -10.73 -16.63 -11.11
N VAL A 43 -10.01 -17.69 -11.40
CA VAL A 43 -10.19 -18.43 -12.64
C VAL A 43 -11.32 -19.44 -12.47
N THR A 44 -12.48 -19.15 -13.06
CA THR A 44 -13.58 -20.11 -13.13
C THR A 44 -13.43 -20.95 -14.40
N PRO A 45 -13.16 -22.27 -14.31
CA PRO A 45 -13.17 -23.14 -15.49
C PRO A 45 -14.60 -23.24 -16.03
N LEU A 46 -14.77 -22.96 -17.33
CA LEU A 46 -16.07 -23.03 -18.01
C LEU A 46 -16.55 -24.49 -18.22
N TYR A 47 -15.63 -25.46 -18.18
CA TYR A 47 -15.90 -26.89 -18.31
C TYR A 47 -14.99 -27.72 -17.41
N PRO A 48 -15.48 -28.82 -16.81
CA PRO A 48 -14.63 -29.73 -16.06
C PRO A 48 -13.64 -30.39 -17.02
N ASN A 49 -12.34 -30.31 -16.69
CA ASN A 49 -11.25 -31.01 -17.36
C ASN A 49 -10.76 -30.45 -18.72
N THR A 50 -10.89 -29.14 -18.97
CA THR A 50 -10.31 -28.51 -20.17
C THR A 50 -9.08 -27.65 -19.83
N SER A 51 -7.92 -28.12 -20.26
CA SER A 51 -6.61 -27.47 -20.09
C SER A 51 -6.32 -26.39 -21.15
N SER A 52 -7.34 -25.65 -21.61
CA SER A 52 -7.14 -24.73 -22.74
C SER A 52 -8.14 -23.57 -22.68
N HIS A 53 -7.63 -22.36 -22.47
CA HIS A 53 -8.33 -21.05 -22.47
C HIS A 53 -9.09 -20.70 -21.19
N GLN A 54 -8.33 -20.29 -20.17
CA GLN A 54 -8.87 -19.62 -18.99
C GLN A 54 -9.08 -18.13 -19.32
N ARG A 55 -10.34 -17.68 -19.37
CA ARG A 55 -10.66 -16.26 -19.58
C ARG A 55 -10.50 -15.51 -18.26
N LEU A 56 -9.47 -14.66 -18.18
CA LEU A 56 -9.32 -13.72 -17.09
C LEU A 56 -10.36 -12.60 -17.24
N VAL A 57 -11.34 -12.56 -16.33
CA VAL A 57 -12.28 -11.44 -16.21
C VAL A 57 -11.80 -10.57 -15.06
N GLN A 58 -11.20 -9.43 -15.38
CA GLN A 58 -10.75 -8.46 -14.39
C GLN A 58 -11.78 -7.32 -14.32
N ASN A 59 -12.40 -7.15 -13.15
CA ASN A 59 -13.34 -6.07 -12.89
C ASN A 59 -12.53 -4.83 -12.44
N VAL A 60 -12.13 -3.98 -13.39
CA VAL A 60 -11.43 -2.73 -13.08
C VAL A 60 -12.45 -1.67 -12.69
N GLY A 61 -12.25 -1.05 -11.52
CA GLY A 61 -13.11 0.01 -10.99
C GLY A 61 -12.37 1.34 -10.81
N ILE A 62 -13.11 2.37 -10.39
CA ILE A 62 -12.57 3.65 -9.91
C ILE A 62 -12.83 3.74 -8.42
N ALA A 63 -11.83 4.15 -7.65
CA ALA A 63 -11.92 4.34 -6.21
C ALA A 63 -11.61 5.80 -5.85
N ALA A 64 -12.30 6.30 -4.83
CA ALA A 64 -12.03 7.58 -4.20
C ALA A 64 -11.90 7.39 -2.68
N LEU A 65 -10.95 8.10 -2.08
CA LEU A 65 -10.59 7.96 -0.67
C LEU A 65 -10.52 9.36 -0.05
N GLY A 66 -11.12 9.50 1.13
CA GLY A 66 -10.96 10.66 1.99
C GLY A 66 -10.36 10.23 3.33
N SER A 67 -9.45 11.03 3.86
CA SER A 67 -8.81 10.77 5.16
C SER A 67 -8.79 12.03 6.00
N VAL A 68 -8.97 11.88 7.31
CA VAL A 68 -8.76 12.95 8.30
C VAL A 68 -7.78 12.41 9.33
N GLY A 69 -6.78 13.21 9.71
CA GLY A 69 -5.82 12.82 10.72
C GLY A 69 -5.22 14.03 11.44
N TYR A 70 -4.41 13.75 12.45
CA TYR A 70 -3.70 14.77 13.21
C TYR A 70 -2.20 14.49 13.17
N ALA A 71 -1.42 15.44 12.68
CA ALA A 71 0.03 15.32 12.60
C ALA A 71 0.67 15.88 13.88
N LEU A 72 1.49 15.06 14.54
CA LEU A 72 2.07 15.35 15.86
C LEU A 72 3.37 16.16 15.81
N GLY A 73 3.83 16.59 14.63
CA GLY A 73 5.11 17.27 14.47
C GLY A 73 6.32 16.35 14.75
N ASN A 74 7.49 16.75 14.27
CA ASN A 74 8.74 16.06 14.58
C ASN A 74 9.37 16.67 15.83
N GLY A 75 8.86 16.29 17.01
CA GLY A 75 9.52 16.43 18.31
C GLY A 75 9.97 17.83 18.73
#